data_AF-M4S8U7-F1
#
_entry.id   AF-M4S8U7-F1
#
_cell.length_a   1.000
_cell.length_b   1.000
_cell.length_c   1.000
_cell.angle_alpha   90.00
_cell.angle_beta   90.00
_cell.angle_gamma   90.00
#
_symmetry.space_group_name_H-M   'P 1'
#
loop_
_entity.id
_entity.type
_entity.pdbx_description
1 polymer ?
#
loop_
_entity_poly.entity_id
_entity_poly.type
_entity_poly.pdbx_seq_one_letter_code
_entity_poly.pdbx_strand_id
1 'polypeptide(L)' 'MATPQAVQWEGDGHNVTAVVSGALAGSPITLTFHFRLGNGRIAELEIGRRPRSGDGKRG' A
#
# COMPACT_ATOMS: atom_id res chain seq x y z
N MET A 1 8.19 -6.57 -11.52
CA MET A 1 8.30 -5.10 -11.65
C MET A 1 7.08 -4.47 -10.98
N ALA A 2 7.25 -3.33 -10.33
CA ALA A 2 6.14 -2.58 -9.74
C ALA A 2 6.21 -1.14 -10.24
N THR A 3 5.11 -0.66 -10.82
CA THR A 3 5.00 0.70 -11.37
C THR A 3 3.96 1.48 -10.55
N PRO A 4 4.38 2.48 -9.76
CA PRO A 4 3.46 3.32 -9.00
C PRO A 4 2.48 4.04 -9.92
N GLN A 5 1.21 4.08 -9.52
CA GLN A 5 0.14 4.79 -10.24
C GLN A 5 -0.44 5.94 -9.41
N ALA A 6 -0.54 5.76 -8.09
CA ALA A 6 -1.05 6.78 -7.18
C ALA A 6 -0.35 6.68 -5.83
N VAL A 7 -0.18 7.83 -5.18
CA VAL A 7 0.35 7.95 -3.83
C VAL A 7 -0.58 8.84 -3.02
N GLN A 8 -1.00 8.37 -1.85
CA GLN A 8 -1.82 9.09 -0.89
C GLN A 8 -1.10 9.12 0.47
N TRP A 9 -1.15 10.28 1.12
CA TRP A 9 -0.46 10.54 2.39
C TRP A 9 -1.52 10.81 3.46
N GLU A 10 -1.49 10.05 4.56
CA GLU A 10 -2.42 10.19 5.69
C GLU A 10 -1.63 10.10 7.01
N GLY A 11 -1.24 11.25 7.55
CA GLY A 11 -0.39 11.31 8.75
C GLY A 11 0.96 10.59 8.52
N ASP A 12 1.27 9.61 9.37
CA ASP A 12 2.46 8.75 9.26
C ASP A 12 2.27 7.56 8.31
N GLY A 13 1.08 7.44 7.70
CA GLY A 13 0.72 6.41 6.75
C GLY A 13 0.84 6.87 5.29
N HIS A 14 1.35 5.99 4.42
CA HIS A 14 1.45 6.22 2.98
C HIS A 14 0.82 5.05 2.24
N ASN A 15 -0.21 5.34 1.45
CA ASN A 15 -0.84 4.38 0.55
C ASN A 15 -0.28 4.57 -0.86
N VAL A 16 0.38 3.55 -1.40
CA VAL A 16 0.88 3.54 -2.77
C VAL A 16 0.14 2.46 -3.55
N THR A 17 -0.62 2.86 -4.56
CA THR A 17 -1.23 1.92 -5.52
C THR A 17 -0.31 1.75 -6.71
N ALA A 18 0.01 0.50 -7.05
CA ALA A 18 0.91 0.17 -8.14
C ALA A 18 0.42 -1.02 -8.95
N VAL A 19 0.75 -1.03 -10.24
CA VAL A 19 0.62 -2.22 -11.08
C VAL A 19 1.86 -3.08 -10.91
N VAL A 20 1.66 -4.32 -10.51
CA VAL A 20 2.70 -5.31 -10.26
C VAL A 20 2.63 -6.39 -11.33
N SER A 21 3.75 -6.61 -12.00
CA SER A 21 3.90 -7.63 -13.05
C SER A 21 5.05 -8.59 -12.73
N GLY A 22 4.88 -9.86 -13.07
CA GLY A 22 5.89 -10.90 -12.86
C GLY A 22 5.33 -12.30 -13.05
N ALA A 23 6.11 -13.31 -12.64
CA ALA A 23 5.69 -14.72 -12.63
C ALA A 23 4.72 -15.02 -11.47
N LEU A 24 3.53 -14.39 -11.50
CA LEU A 24 2.44 -14.65 -10.58
C LEU A 24 1.13 -14.86 -11.36
N ALA A 25 0.26 -15.71 -10.84
CA ALA A 25 -1.06 -15.95 -11.43
C ALA A 25 -1.87 -14.64 -11.42
N GLY A 26 -2.45 -14.29 -12.57
CA GLY A 26 -3.21 -13.05 -12.72
C GLY A 26 -2.34 -11.78 -12.88
N SER A 27 -1.05 -11.92 -13.20
CA SER A 27 -0.22 -10.79 -13.62
C SER A 27 -0.68 -10.23 -14.99
N PRO A 28 -0.69 -8.90 -15.18
CA PRO A 28 -0.41 -7.87 -14.18
C PRO A 28 -1.59 -7.64 -13.22
N ILE A 29 -1.29 -7.32 -11.96
CA ILE A 29 -2.31 -7.06 -10.92
C ILE A 29 -2.07 -5.69 -10.26
N THR A 30 -3.15 -5.00 -9.91
CA THR A 30 -3.08 -3.79 -9.09
C THR A 30 -3.06 -4.15 -7.62
N LEU A 31 -2.04 -3.67 -6.90
CA LEU A 31 -1.89 -3.79 -5.46
C LEU A 31 -1.79 -2.42 -4.81
N THR A 32 -2.21 -2.32 -3.56
CA THR A 32 -1.98 -1.18 -2.68
C THR A 32 -1.00 -1.59 -1.59
N PHE A 33 0.07 -0.81 -1.45
CA PHE A 33 1.09 -0.91 -0.41
C PHE A 33 0.81 0.15 0.63
N HIS A 34 0.65 -0.24 1.89
CA HIS A 34 0.45 0.67 2.99
C HIS A 34 1.72 0.70 3.86
N PHE A 35 2.44 1.81 3.83
CA PHE A 35 3.64 2.03 4.60
C PHE A 35 3.31 2.86 5.84
N ARG A 36 3.85 2.48 7.00
CA ARG A 36 3.95 3.38 8.15
C ARG A 36 5.40 3.77 8.34
N LEU A 37 5.68 5.07 8.39
CA LEU A 37 7.03 5.55 8.66
C LEU A 37 7.22 5.84 10.15
N GLY A 38 8.40 5.53 10.66
CA GLY A 38 8.85 5.89 11.99
C GLY A 38 10.35 6.15 11.97
N ASN A 39 10.78 7.27 12.55
CA ASN A 39 12.19 7.69 12.56
C ASN A 39 12.84 7.72 11.16
N GLY A 40 12.09 8.18 10.15
CA GLY A 40 12.55 8.26 8.76
C GLY A 40 12.73 6.91 8.05
N ARG A 41 12.25 5.81 8.63
CA ARG A 41 12.32 4.45 8.06
C ARG A 41 10.94 3.83 7.97
N ILE A 42 10.80 2.80 7.15
CA ILE A 42 9.60 1.96 7.12
C ILE A 42 9.56 1.18 8.45
N ALA A 43 8.56 1.50 9.27
CA ALA A 43 8.26 0.77 10.50
C ALA A 43 7.31 -0.40 10.24
N GLU A 44 6.43 -0.28 9.24
CA GLU A 44 5.42 -1.29 8.90
C GLU A 44 5.08 -1.26 7.41
N LEU A 45 4.76 -2.43 6.86
CA LEU A 45 4.31 -2.60 5.48
C LEU A 45 3.19 -3.64 5.41
N GLU A 46 2.05 -3.24 4.85
CA GLU A 46 0.99 -4.16 4.44
C GLU A 46 0.78 -4.11 2.93
N ILE A 47 0.43 -5.26 2.32
CA ILE A 47 0.19 -5.38 0.88
C ILE A 47 -1.20 -5.98 0.68
N GLY A 48 -2.06 -5.27 -0.05
CA GLY A 48 -3.45 -5.66 -0.28
C GLY A 48 -3.99 -5.23 -1.63
N ARG A 49 -5.29 -5.45 -1.85
CA ARG A 49 -5.98 -5.06 -3.10
C ARG A 49 -6.79 -3.75 -2.98
N ARG A 50 -6.91 -3.19 -1.78
CA ARG A 50 -7.59 -1.91 -1.52
C ARG A 50 -6.86 -1.14 -0.41
N PRO A 51 -6.92 0.20 -0.43
CA PRO A 51 -6.56 1.01 0.74
C PRO A 51 -7.40 0.58 1.95
N ARG A 52 -6.81 0.58 3.15
CA ARG A 52 -7.61 0.44 4.37
C ARG A 52 -8.49 1.68 4.50
N SER A 53 -9.77 1.57 4.14
CA SER A 53 -10.77 2.56 4.53
C SER A 53 -11.02 2.38 6.02
N GLY A 54 -10.49 3.30 6.83
CA GLY A 54 -10.77 3.48 8.26
C GLY A 54 -11.12 2.20 9.02
N ASP A 55 -10.15 1.63 9.73
CA ASP A 55 -10.47 0.78 10.87
C ASP A 55 -11.28 1.66 11.83
N GLY A 56 -12.60 1.50 11.76
CA GLY A 56 -13.53 2.24 12.59
C GLY A 56 -13.11 2.09 14.03
N LYS A 57 -12.98 3.22 14.74
CA LYS A 57 -12.99 3.25 16.20
C LYS A 57 -14.07 2.28 16.69
N ARG A 58 -13.67 1.12 17.19
CA ARG A 58 -14.47 0.37 18.16
C ARG A 58 -14.24 1.08 19.49
N GLY A 59 -14.95 2.19 19.67
CA GLY A 59 -15.33 2.68 21.00
C GLY A 59 -16.57 1.96 21.48
#